data_AF-A0A3B8JZ93-F1
#
_entry.id   AF-A0A3B8JZ93-F1
#
_cell.length_a   1.000
_cell.length_b   1.000
_cell.length_c   1.000
_cell.angle_alpha   90.00
_cell.angle_beta   90.00
_cell.angle_gamma   90.00
#
_symmetry.space_group_name_H-M   'P 1'
#
loop_
_entity.id
_entity.type
_entity.pdbx_description
1 polymer ?
#
loop_
_entity_poly.entity_id
_entity_poly.type
_entity_poly.pdbx_seq_one_letter_code
_entity_poly.pdbx_strand_id
1 'polypeptide(L)'
;MLNLIVAYIPAICIGISLGLIGGGGSILAVPVLVYVMEVPAKSAIAMSLVIVGVVSLIGVIPHWQQGNVNFKTAALFTPTAMLGAYIGARIAALPVITPNIQLVSFAVMMLIAAFLMIRKGTSKTSNEPEMVPELEHHDQYQLLAISAEGLGVGLLTGFVGIGGGFMIIPALVLLGKTPMKEAVGTSLIVIAFKSVAGFLGYVGHVSIDWNLMMSFTVAASLGTILGAYLTNLVDGKQLEKVFGSFVAAVAVFILLQVYIGLA
;
A
#
# COMPACT_ATOMS: atom_id res chain seq x y z
N MET A 1 13.08 5.71 27.99
CA MET A 1 14.06 5.64 26.87
C MET A 1 13.95 4.34 26.08
N LEU A 2 13.76 3.17 26.71
CA LEU A 2 13.53 1.90 26.00
C LEU A 2 12.34 1.95 25.01
N ASN A 3 11.24 2.62 25.39
CA ASN A 3 10.04 2.74 24.54
C ASN A 3 10.25 3.56 23.25
N LEU A 4 11.21 4.50 23.22
CA LEU A 4 11.47 5.29 22.01
C LEU A 4 12.27 4.50 20.98
N ILE A 5 13.27 3.73 21.42
CA ILE A 5 14.10 2.90 20.53
C ILE A 5 13.26 1.76 19.93
N VAL A 6 12.38 1.15 20.73
CA VAL A 6 11.44 0.12 20.27
C VAL A 6 10.42 0.68 19.26
N ALA A 7 10.08 1.97 19.34
CA ALA A 7 9.15 2.62 18.41
C ALA A 7 9.76 3.00 17.06
N TYR A 8 11.02 3.49 17.04
CA TYR A 8 11.62 4.05 15.83
C TYR A 8 12.22 3.01 14.89
N ILE A 9 12.69 1.85 15.40
CA ILE A 9 13.19 0.77 14.55
C ILE A 9 12.09 0.25 13.60
N PRO A 10 10.89 -0.10 14.09
CA PRO A 10 9.76 -0.47 13.23
C PRO A 10 9.37 0.62 12.24
N ALA A 11 9.38 1.89 12.66
CA ALA A 11 9.05 3.02 11.79
C ALA A 11 10.03 3.12 10.60
N ILE A 12 11.33 2.98 10.86
CA ILE A 12 12.37 2.97 9.83
C ILE A 12 12.23 1.74 8.93
N CYS A 13 11.98 0.55 9.49
CA CYS A 13 11.75 -0.67 8.70
C CYS A 13 10.50 -0.55 7.80
N ILE A 14 9.42 0.03 8.32
CA ILE A 14 8.22 0.38 7.55
C ILE A 14 8.59 1.32 6.41
N GLY A 15 9.32 2.40 6.71
CA GLY A 15 9.82 3.34 5.72
C GLY A 15 10.63 2.64 4.63
N ILE A 16 11.63 1.86 5.01
CA ILE A 16 12.48 1.11 4.05
C ILE A 16 11.62 0.19 3.18
N SER A 17 10.67 -0.54 3.76
CA SER A 17 9.74 -1.39 3.00
C SER A 17 8.85 -0.58 2.05
N LEU A 18 8.39 0.61 2.50
CA LEU A 18 7.57 1.52 1.71
C LEU A 18 8.37 2.16 0.56
N GLY A 19 9.63 2.54 0.78
CA GLY A 19 10.51 3.03 -0.28
C GLY A 19 10.92 1.94 -1.27
N LEU A 20 11.24 0.73 -0.78
CA LEU A 20 11.65 -0.41 -1.59
C LEU A 20 10.53 -0.91 -2.48
N ILE A 21 9.35 -1.07 -1.88
CA ILE A 21 8.24 -1.83 -2.44
C ILE A 21 7.02 -0.94 -2.73
N GLY A 22 7.02 0.33 -2.35
CA GLY A 22 5.91 1.28 -2.59
C GLY A 22 4.79 1.16 -1.55
N GLY A 23 3.98 0.11 -1.68
CA GLY A 23 2.77 -0.11 -0.89
C GLY A 23 2.90 -1.18 0.20
N GLY A 24 4.03 -1.88 0.27
CA GLY A 24 4.24 -2.95 1.25
C GLY A 24 4.43 -2.46 2.69
N GLY A 25 5.07 -1.30 2.87
CA GLY A 25 5.27 -0.72 4.20
C GLY A 25 3.97 -0.27 4.88
N SER A 26 2.94 0.12 4.11
CA SER A 26 1.64 0.52 4.68
C SER A 26 0.89 -0.63 5.33
N ILE A 27 1.14 -1.88 4.92
CA ILE A 27 0.57 -3.09 5.55
C ILE A 27 1.02 -3.19 7.00
N LEU A 28 2.28 -2.85 7.27
CA LEU A 28 2.89 -2.94 8.59
C LEU A 28 2.56 -1.77 9.50
N ALA A 29 2.23 -0.60 8.94
CA ALA A 29 2.00 0.61 9.71
C ALA A 29 0.89 0.41 10.77
N VAL A 30 -0.24 -0.21 10.39
CA VAL A 30 -1.35 -0.45 11.33
C VAL A 30 -0.98 -1.48 12.40
N PRO A 31 -0.50 -2.71 12.10
CA PRO A 31 -0.08 -3.67 13.11
C PRO A 31 1.01 -3.14 14.06
N VAL A 32 1.98 -2.37 13.56
CA VAL A 32 3.01 -1.78 14.42
C VAL A 32 2.40 -0.74 15.36
N LEU A 33 1.52 0.14 14.88
CA LEU A 33 0.85 1.11 15.75
C LEU A 33 -0.04 0.42 16.79
N VAL A 34 -0.75 -0.66 16.42
CA VAL A 34 -1.66 -1.36 17.33
C VAL A 34 -0.92 -2.23 18.34
N TYR A 35 0.00 -3.09 17.89
CA TYR A 35 0.59 -4.12 18.74
C TYR A 35 1.91 -3.73 19.37
N VAL A 36 2.68 -2.83 18.75
CA VAL A 36 3.96 -2.36 19.31
C VAL A 36 3.77 -1.06 20.07
N MET A 37 2.94 -0.16 19.53
CA MET A 37 2.69 1.16 20.13
C MET A 37 1.42 1.21 20.98
N GLU A 38 0.69 0.09 21.09
CA GLU A 38 -0.53 -0.04 21.91
C GLU A 38 -1.61 1.00 21.59
N VAL A 39 -1.64 1.50 20.34
CA VAL A 39 -2.61 2.49 19.88
C VAL A 39 -3.95 1.80 19.56
N PRO A 40 -5.11 2.35 19.96
CA PRO A 40 -6.40 1.82 19.57
C PRO A 40 -6.53 1.67 18.05
N ALA A 41 -7.08 0.54 17.57
CA ALA A 41 -7.10 0.20 16.14
C ALA A 41 -7.66 1.30 15.23
N LYS A 42 -8.77 1.94 15.62
CA LYS A 42 -9.35 3.06 14.84
C LYS A 42 -8.41 4.26 14.76
N SER A 43 -7.73 4.60 15.85
CA SER A 43 -6.74 5.69 15.91
C SER A 43 -5.50 5.34 15.07
N ALA A 44 -5.03 4.11 15.16
CA ALA A 44 -3.90 3.60 14.38
C ALA A 44 -4.18 3.65 12.87
N ILE A 45 -5.39 3.30 12.43
CA ILE A 45 -5.82 3.43 11.04
C ILE A 45 -5.74 4.90 10.58
N ALA A 46 -6.34 5.82 11.34
CA ALA A 46 -6.33 7.24 11.01
C ALA A 46 -4.90 7.82 10.96
N MET A 47 -4.06 7.50 11.94
CA MET A 47 -2.65 7.90 11.95
C MET A 47 -1.87 7.32 10.78
N SER A 48 -2.08 6.03 10.46
CA SER A 48 -1.39 5.35 9.38
C SER A 48 -1.67 5.99 8.02
N LEU A 49 -2.88 6.50 7.79
CA LEU A 49 -3.23 7.20 6.56
C LEU A 49 -2.39 8.48 6.40
N VAL A 50 -2.23 9.26 7.47
CA VAL A 50 -1.38 10.46 7.43
C VAL A 50 0.09 10.08 7.26
N ILE A 51 0.59 9.15 8.06
CA ILE A 51 1.99 8.67 8.02
C ILE A 51 2.32 8.18 6.61
N VAL A 52 1.56 7.20 6.10
CA VAL A 52 1.79 6.58 4.80
C VAL A 52 1.60 7.61 3.69
N GLY A 53 0.61 8.50 3.77
CA GLY A 53 0.40 9.55 2.77
C GLY A 53 1.61 10.49 2.64
N VAL A 54 2.13 10.99 3.77
CA VAL A 54 3.30 11.88 3.78
C VAL A 54 4.56 11.13 3.36
N VAL A 55 4.77 9.93 3.89
CA VAL A 55 5.93 9.10 3.56
C VAL A 55 5.93 8.72 2.07
N SER A 56 4.77 8.43 1.48
CA SER A 56 4.63 8.18 0.05
C SER A 56 4.92 9.42 -0.79
N LEU A 57 4.46 10.61 -0.40
CA LEU A 57 4.81 11.86 -1.10
C LEU A 57 6.33 12.06 -1.16
N ILE A 58 7.02 11.82 -0.04
CA ILE A 58 8.48 11.92 0.02
C ILE A 58 9.14 10.81 -0.84
N GLY A 59 8.60 9.59 -0.79
CA GLY A 59 9.10 8.46 -1.57
C GLY A 59 8.91 8.60 -3.09
N VAL A 60 7.91 9.35 -3.56
CA VAL A 60 7.72 9.63 -4.99
C VAL A 60 8.94 10.33 -5.58
N ILE A 61 9.59 11.22 -4.82
CA ILE A 61 10.70 12.06 -5.31
C ILE A 61 11.85 11.21 -5.90
N PRO A 62 12.48 10.28 -5.15
CA PRO A 62 13.55 9.45 -5.70
C PRO A 62 13.06 8.54 -6.83
N HIS A 63 11.83 8.00 -6.76
CA HIS A 63 11.28 7.18 -7.85
C HIS A 63 11.02 7.98 -9.13
N TRP A 64 10.60 9.23 -9.01
CA TRP A 64 10.43 10.14 -10.15
C TRP A 64 11.78 10.49 -10.79
N GLN A 65 12.80 10.78 -9.98
CA GLN A 65 14.16 11.01 -10.46
C GLN A 65 14.74 9.80 -11.22
N GLN A 66 14.30 8.59 -10.86
CA GLN A 66 14.72 7.34 -11.50
C GLN A 66 13.89 6.97 -12.74
N GLY A 67 12.89 7.78 -13.12
CA GLY A 67 12.01 7.49 -14.27
C GLY A 67 10.98 6.38 -14.00
N ASN A 68 10.79 5.96 -12.75
CA ASN A 68 9.89 4.87 -12.35
C ASN A 68 8.44 5.34 -12.10
N VAL A 69 8.03 6.49 -12.64
CA VAL A 69 6.72 7.10 -12.34
C VAL A 69 5.95 7.37 -13.62
N ASN A 70 4.78 6.75 -13.74
CA ASN A 70 3.85 6.99 -14.84
C ASN A 70 2.70 7.89 -14.41
N PHE A 71 2.84 9.18 -14.69
CA PHE A 71 1.85 10.18 -14.32
C PHE A 71 0.50 9.98 -15.02
N LYS A 72 0.46 9.40 -16.23
CA LYS A 72 -0.80 9.12 -16.94
C LYS A 72 -1.60 8.04 -16.20
N THR A 73 -0.94 6.94 -15.87
CA THR A 73 -1.56 5.84 -15.12
C THR A 73 -1.97 6.30 -13.72
N ALA A 74 -1.11 7.08 -13.03
CA ALA A 74 -1.46 7.65 -11.73
C ALA A 74 -2.68 8.57 -11.81
N ALA A 75 -2.73 9.49 -12.78
CA ALA A 75 -3.84 10.43 -12.95
C ALA A 75 -5.17 9.72 -13.26
N LEU A 76 -5.11 8.59 -13.97
CA LEU A 76 -6.30 7.82 -14.32
C LEU A 76 -6.78 6.93 -13.16
N PHE A 77 -5.85 6.32 -12.44
CA PHE A 77 -6.16 5.38 -11.36
C PHE A 77 -6.53 6.08 -10.04
N THR A 78 -5.94 7.25 -9.76
CA THR A 78 -6.13 7.95 -8.47
C THR A 78 -7.58 8.35 -8.19
N PRO A 79 -8.32 8.99 -9.12
CA PRO A 79 -9.69 9.44 -8.84
C PRO A 79 -10.64 8.28 -8.55
N THR A 80 -10.54 7.19 -9.32
CA THR A 80 -11.36 6.00 -9.11
C THR A 80 -10.96 5.25 -7.84
N ALA A 81 -9.67 5.19 -7.51
CA ALA A 81 -9.19 4.66 -6.24
C ALA A 81 -9.62 5.48 -5.03
N MET A 82 -9.66 6.81 -5.13
CA MET A 82 -10.19 7.69 -4.09
C MET A 82 -11.69 7.46 -3.86
N LEU A 83 -12.47 7.42 -4.95
CA LEU A 83 -13.91 7.15 -4.88
C LEU A 83 -14.19 5.77 -4.27
N GLY A 84 -13.51 4.74 -4.76
CA GLY A 84 -13.61 3.39 -4.22
C GLY A 84 -13.25 3.37 -2.73
N ALA A 85 -12.12 3.99 -2.34
CA ALA A 85 -11.69 4.00 -0.94
C ALA A 85 -12.68 4.70 -0.01
N TYR A 86 -13.25 5.82 -0.45
CA TYR A 86 -14.29 6.51 0.31
C TYR A 86 -15.54 5.66 0.50
N ILE A 87 -16.05 5.04 -0.57
CA ILE A 87 -17.23 4.17 -0.52
C ILE A 87 -16.94 2.93 0.34
N GLY A 88 -15.78 2.30 0.16
CA GLY A 88 -15.34 1.14 0.94
C GLY A 88 -15.26 1.45 2.44
N ALA A 89 -14.69 2.60 2.80
CA ALA A 89 -14.62 3.05 4.20
C ALA A 89 -16.01 3.30 4.79
N ARG A 90 -16.93 3.88 4.01
CA ARG A 90 -18.33 4.05 4.43
C ARG A 90 -19.05 2.72 4.65
N ILE A 91 -18.80 1.72 3.81
CA ILE A 91 -19.34 0.37 3.97
C ILE A 91 -18.77 -0.29 5.22
N ALA A 92 -17.46 -0.17 5.46
CA ALA A 92 -16.83 -0.71 6.66
C ALA A 92 -17.31 -0.05 7.97
N ALA A 93 -17.78 1.20 7.89
CA ALA A 93 -18.37 1.91 9.03
C ALA A 93 -19.82 1.48 9.35
N LEU A 94 -20.44 0.62 8.53
CA LEU A 94 -21.80 0.13 8.78
C LEU A 94 -21.82 -0.79 10.02
N PRO A 95 -22.88 -0.73 10.85
CA PRO A 95 -22.98 -1.49 12.11
C PRO A 95 -23.03 -3.01 11.91
N VAL A 96 -23.24 -3.48 10.67
CA VAL A 96 -23.25 -4.90 10.29
C VAL A 96 -21.82 -5.46 10.15
N ILE A 97 -20.81 -4.61 9.93
CA ILE A 97 -19.42 -5.02 9.74
C ILE A 97 -18.71 -5.06 11.10
N THR A 98 -18.45 -6.26 11.59
CA THR A 98 -17.66 -6.48 12.81
C THR A 98 -16.16 -6.42 12.52
N PRO A 99 -15.31 -6.06 13.50
CA PRO A 99 -13.85 -6.02 13.33
C PRO A 99 -13.25 -7.33 12.81
N ASN A 100 -13.79 -8.47 13.22
CA ASN A 100 -13.34 -9.79 12.77
C ASN A 100 -13.58 -10.00 11.26
N ILE A 101 -14.70 -9.53 10.72
CA ILE A 101 -14.99 -9.63 9.28
C ILE A 101 -13.98 -8.77 8.48
N GLN A 102 -13.64 -7.59 8.99
CA GLN A 102 -12.65 -6.70 8.36
C GLN A 102 -11.24 -7.32 8.37
N LEU A 103 -10.84 -7.97 9.48
CA LEU A 103 -9.55 -8.63 9.59
C LEU A 103 -9.44 -9.90 8.72
N VAL A 104 -10.50 -10.72 8.67
CA VAL A 104 -10.51 -11.93 7.83
C VAL A 104 -10.50 -11.57 6.34
N SER A 105 -11.32 -10.61 5.92
CA SER A 105 -11.32 -10.12 4.53
C SER A 105 -9.96 -9.55 4.12
N PHE A 106 -9.29 -8.80 5.01
CA PHE A 106 -7.93 -8.33 4.79
C PHE A 106 -6.93 -9.47 4.58
N ALA A 107 -6.95 -10.47 5.46
CA ALA A 107 -6.04 -11.60 5.38
C ALA A 107 -6.23 -12.41 4.09
N VAL A 108 -7.48 -12.70 3.72
CA VAL A 108 -7.81 -13.38 2.46
C VAL A 108 -7.28 -12.59 1.26
N MET A 109 -7.47 -11.28 1.26
CA MET A 109 -7.02 -10.40 0.19
C MET A 109 -5.49 -10.36 0.06
N MET A 110 -4.77 -10.32 1.18
CA MET A 110 -3.31 -10.45 1.18
C MET A 110 -2.84 -11.81 0.66
N LEU A 111 -3.50 -12.91 1.04
CA LEU A 111 -3.17 -14.24 0.53
C LEU A 111 -3.38 -14.34 -0.98
N ILE A 112 -4.48 -13.77 -1.50
CA ILE A 112 -4.73 -13.70 -2.95
C ILE A 112 -3.63 -12.89 -3.63
N ALA A 113 -3.32 -11.69 -3.14
CA ALA A 113 -2.26 -10.85 -3.72
C ALA A 113 -0.89 -11.54 -3.71
N ALA A 114 -0.51 -12.13 -2.56
CA ALA A 114 0.74 -12.87 -2.42
C ALA A 114 0.80 -14.06 -3.38
N PHE A 115 -0.26 -14.87 -3.44
CA PHE A 115 -0.33 -16.02 -4.35
C PHE A 115 -0.23 -15.61 -5.82
N LEU A 116 -0.92 -14.54 -6.23
CA LEU A 116 -0.88 -14.05 -7.60
C LEU A 116 0.53 -13.54 -7.99
N MET A 117 1.22 -12.83 -7.10
CA MET A 117 2.59 -12.36 -7.36
C MET A 117 3.61 -13.50 -7.38
N ILE A 118 3.51 -14.45 -6.46
CA ILE A 118 4.44 -15.60 -6.41
C ILE A 118 4.24 -16.51 -7.63
N ARG A 119 2.99 -16.74 -8.04
CA ARG A 119 2.65 -17.66 -9.14
C ARG A 119 2.95 -17.10 -10.52
N LYS A 120 2.92 -15.77 -10.70
CA LYS A 120 3.18 -15.12 -11.99
C LYS A 120 4.65 -14.71 -12.19
N GLY A 121 5.49 -14.78 -11.16
CA GLY A 121 6.95 -14.61 -11.21
C GLY A 121 7.73 -15.60 -12.11
N THR A 122 7.04 -16.39 -12.94
CA THR A 122 7.57 -17.29 -13.97
C THR A 122 7.14 -16.91 -15.40
N SER A 123 6.29 -15.90 -15.59
CA SER A 123 5.95 -15.43 -16.93
C SER A 123 7.06 -14.52 -17.44
N LYS A 124 7.70 -14.91 -18.56
CA LYS A 124 8.73 -14.16 -19.28
C LYS A 124 8.44 -12.65 -19.30
N THR A 125 9.08 -11.91 -18.41
CA THR A 125 9.38 -10.49 -18.62
C THR A 125 10.88 -10.47 -18.91
N SER A 126 11.17 -10.51 -20.21
CA SER A 126 12.48 -10.61 -20.82
C SER A 126 13.23 -9.28 -20.65
N ASN A 127 14.50 -9.35 -20.28
CA ASN A 127 15.44 -8.23 -20.30
C ASN A 127 15.92 -7.92 -21.73
N GLU A 128 15.02 -7.86 -22.71
CA GLU A 128 15.35 -7.33 -24.03
C GLU A 128 14.61 -6.01 -24.24
N PRO A 129 15.23 -5.01 -24.87
CA PRO A 129 14.53 -3.82 -25.32
C PRO A 129 13.61 -4.23 -26.48
N GLU A 130 12.46 -4.84 -26.14
CA GLU A 130 11.40 -5.09 -27.10
C GLU A 130 10.90 -3.72 -27.56
N MET A 131 11.16 -3.42 -28.83
CA MET A 131 10.57 -2.29 -29.55
C MET A 131 9.10 -2.25 -29.18
N VAL A 132 8.70 -1.12 -28.61
CA VAL A 132 7.31 -0.72 -28.44
C VAL A 132 6.54 -1.13 -29.70
N PRO A 133 5.65 -2.14 -29.64
CA PRO A 133 4.63 -2.23 -30.67
C PRO A 133 3.84 -0.95 -30.47
N GLU A 134 3.89 -0.07 -31.48
CA GLU A 134 3.01 1.07 -31.61
C GLU A 134 1.64 0.73 -31.03
N LEU A 135 1.26 1.46 -29.99
CA LEU A 135 -0.02 1.34 -29.30
C LEU A 135 -1.12 1.78 -30.28
N GLU A 136 -1.50 0.89 -31.19
CA GLU A 136 -2.70 1.05 -32.01
C GLU A 136 -3.94 0.86 -31.13
N HIS A 137 -4.56 2.00 -30.80
CA HIS A 137 -6.00 2.23 -30.73
C HIS A 137 -6.88 1.14 -30.09
N HIS A 138 -7.14 1.29 -28.78
CA HIS A 138 -8.47 1.05 -28.18
C HIS A 138 -8.59 1.80 -26.83
N ASP A 139 -8.43 3.13 -26.87
CA ASP A 139 -8.37 4.02 -25.69
C ASP A 139 -9.53 3.87 -24.71
N GLN A 140 -10.73 3.54 -25.18
CA GLN A 140 -11.93 3.52 -24.34
C GLN A 140 -12.03 2.30 -23.42
N TYR A 141 -11.62 1.12 -23.89
CA TYR A 141 -11.65 -0.12 -23.09
C TYR A 141 -10.55 -0.13 -22.03
N GLN A 142 -9.39 0.44 -22.35
CA GLN A 142 -8.28 0.57 -21.42
C GLN A 142 -8.56 1.60 -20.32
N LEU A 143 -9.22 2.71 -20.68
CA LEU A 143 -9.68 3.72 -19.72
C LEU A 143 -10.71 3.14 -18.73
N LEU A 144 -11.70 2.40 -19.26
CA LEU A 144 -12.74 1.73 -18.46
C LEU A 144 -12.15 0.64 -17.56
N ALA A 145 -11.21 -0.16 -18.05
CA ALA A 145 -10.53 -1.19 -17.27
C ALA A 145 -9.75 -0.58 -16.09
N ILE A 146 -8.88 0.40 -16.35
CA ILE A 146 -8.08 1.05 -15.29
C ILE A 146 -8.98 1.77 -14.28
N SER A 147 -10.09 2.36 -14.75
CA SER A 147 -11.08 3.01 -13.88
C SER A 147 -11.81 2.02 -12.98
N ALA A 148 -12.26 0.89 -13.54
CA ALA A 148 -12.93 -0.18 -12.78
C ALA A 148 -11.97 -0.84 -11.78
N GLU A 149 -10.71 -1.01 -12.15
CA GLU A 149 -9.65 -1.53 -11.29
C GLU A 149 -9.34 -0.60 -10.13
N GLY A 150 -9.13 0.69 -10.41
CA GLY A 150 -8.94 1.71 -9.39
C GLY A 150 -10.10 1.74 -8.41
N LEU A 151 -11.35 1.67 -8.91
CA LEU A 151 -12.53 1.62 -8.08
C LEU A 151 -12.62 0.34 -7.24
N GLY A 152 -12.35 -0.83 -7.82
CA GLY A 152 -12.36 -2.11 -7.11
C GLY A 152 -11.27 -2.20 -6.03
N VAL A 153 -10.04 -1.83 -6.36
CA VAL A 153 -8.92 -1.75 -5.41
C VAL A 153 -9.20 -0.70 -4.35
N GLY A 154 -9.74 0.46 -4.75
CA GLY A 154 -10.20 1.51 -3.85
C GLY A 154 -11.20 0.96 -2.84
N LEU A 155 -12.31 0.37 -3.31
CA LEU A 155 -13.35 -0.22 -2.46
C LEU A 155 -12.78 -1.20 -1.46
N LEU A 156 -11.98 -2.15 -1.94
CA LEU A 156 -11.36 -3.17 -1.12
C LEU A 156 -10.43 -2.58 -0.06
N THR A 157 -9.59 -1.61 -0.45
CA THR A 157 -8.65 -0.96 0.47
C THR A 157 -9.33 -0.03 1.47
N GLY A 158 -10.41 0.65 1.07
CA GLY A 158 -11.25 1.46 1.96
C GLY A 158 -12.02 0.58 2.94
N PHE A 159 -12.56 -0.55 2.48
CA PHE A 159 -13.28 -1.51 3.31
C PHE A 159 -12.38 -2.15 4.37
N VAL A 160 -11.17 -2.53 3.97
CA VAL A 160 -10.16 -3.08 4.87
C VAL A 160 -9.60 -2.02 5.83
N GLY A 161 -9.58 -0.74 5.44
CA GLY A 161 -9.15 0.37 6.30
C GLY A 161 -7.63 0.43 6.53
N ILE A 162 -6.83 -0.35 5.81
CA ILE A 162 -5.37 -0.38 5.97
C ILE A 162 -4.80 0.43 4.84
N GLY A 163 -4.51 1.72 5.05
CA GLY A 163 -3.88 2.71 4.14
C GLY A 163 -3.38 2.20 2.77
N GLY A 164 -4.29 1.70 1.92
CA GLY A 164 -4.03 0.50 1.13
C GLY A 164 -3.17 0.65 -0.11
N GLY A 165 -1.87 0.84 0.09
CA GLY A 165 -0.88 0.80 -0.97
C GLY A 165 -0.64 -0.59 -1.53
N PHE A 166 -0.76 -1.62 -0.69
CA PHE A 166 -0.28 -2.95 -1.07
C PHE A 166 -1.01 -3.60 -2.24
N MET A 167 -2.31 -3.29 -2.42
CA MET A 167 -3.12 -3.83 -3.50
C MET A 167 -3.02 -3.05 -4.80
N ILE A 168 -2.52 -1.81 -4.73
CA ILE A 168 -2.34 -0.96 -5.91
C ILE A 168 -1.26 -1.58 -6.81
N ILE A 169 -0.19 -2.12 -6.22
CA ILE A 169 0.93 -2.68 -6.98
C ILE A 169 0.54 -3.95 -7.75
N PRO A 170 -0.06 -4.99 -7.14
CA PRO A 170 -0.58 -6.13 -7.89
C PRO A 170 -1.56 -5.71 -8.97
N ALA A 171 -2.43 -4.72 -8.74
CA ALA A 171 -3.36 -4.26 -9.77
C ALA A 171 -2.61 -3.64 -10.97
N LEU A 172 -1.68 -2.72 -10.71
CA LEU A 172 -0.88 -2.09 -11.76
C LEU A 172 -0.01 -3.11 -12.54
N VAL A 173 0.57 -4.09 -11.84
CA VAL A 173 1.43 -5.10 -12.47
C VAL A 173 0.63 -6.15 -13.23
N LEU A 174 -0.44 -6.67 -12.62
CA LEU A 174 -1.19 -7.80 -13.18
C LEU A 174 -2.16 -7.37 -14.26
N LEU A 175 -2.82 -6.23 -14.07
CA LEU A 175 -3.93 -5.76 -14.90
C LEU A 175 -3.48 -4.58 -15.78
N GLY A 176 -2.81 -3.59 -15.16
CA GLY A 176 -2.18 -2.48 -15.88
C GLY A 176 -0.94 -2.86 -16.69
N LYS A 177 -0.48 -4.13 -16.62
CA LYS A 177 0.73 -4.67 -17.27
C LYS A 177 1.96 -3.76 -17.11
N THR A 178 2.01 -3.01 -16.02
CA THR A 178 3.05 -2.02 -15.77
C THR A 178 4.28 -2.73 -15.18
N PRO A 179 5.51 -2.41 -15.62
CA PRO A 179 6.72 -2.96 -15.02
C PRO A 179 6.75 -2.75 -13.51
N MET A 180 7.25 -3.72 -12.73
CA MET A 180 7.21 -3.69 -11.26
C MET A 180 7.80 -2.40 -10.67
N LYS A 181 8.97 -1.94 -11.16
CA LYS A 181 9.60 -0.70 -10.68
C LYS A 181 8.73 0.53 -10.95
N GLU A 182 8.13 0.60 -12.13
CA GLU A 182 7.21 1.66 -12.52
C GLU A 182 5.89 1.61 -11.71
N ALA A 183 5.38 0.42 -11.43
CA ALA A 183 4.21 0.22 -10.58
C ALA A 183 4.47 0.67 -9.14
N VAL A 184 5.67 0.42 -8.59
CA VAL A 184 6.09 0.91 -7.27
C VAL A 184 6.05 2.44 -7.23
N GLY A 185 6.75 3.13 -8.13
CA GLY A 185 6.78 4.59 -8.15
C GLY A 185 5.41 5.23 -8.41
N THR A 186 4.65 4.69 -9.36
CA THR A 186 3.29 5.14 -9.68
C THR A 186 2.33 4.94 -8.49
N SER A 187 2.45 3.81 -7.76
CA SER A 187 1.61 3.55 -6.60
C SER A 187 1.81 4.56 -5.48
N LEU A 188 3.02 5.08 -5.28
CA LEU A 188 3.30 6.08 -4.24
C LEU A 188 2.50 7.37 -4.45
N ILE A 189 2.29 7.79 -5.71
CA ILE A 189 1.40 8.93 -6.04
C ILE A 189 -0.03 8.59 -5.63
N VAL A 190 -0.53 7.45 -6.07
CA VAL A 190 -1.91 7.02 -5.77
C VAL A 190 -2.14 6.93 -4.26
N ILE A 191 -1.18 6.37 -3.53
CA ILE A 191 -1.22 6.22 -2.07
C ILE A 191 -1.28 7.59 -1.39
N ALA A 192 -0.42 8.52 -1.79
CA ALA A 192 -0.41 9.88 -1.24
C ALA A 192 -1.79 10.54 -1.32
N PHE A 193 -2.38 10.60 -2.52
CA PHE A 193 -3.67 11.24 -2.74
C PHE A 193 -4.84 10.48 -2.10
N LYS A 194 -4.85 9.15 -2.21
CA LYS A 194 -5.92 8.32 -1.60
C LYS A 194 -5.90 8.38 -0.08
N SER A 195 -4.72 8.50 0.53
CA SER A 195 -4.60 8.59 1.98
C SER A 195 -5.23 9.87 2.54
N VAL A 196 -5.19 10.98 1.79
CA VAL A 196 -5.91 12.21 2.14
C VAL A 196 -7.42 11.95 2.17
N ALA A 197 -7.98 11.31 1.13
CA ALA A 197 -9.40 10.96 1.08
C ALA A 197 -9.81 9.99 2.21
N GLY A 198 -8.98 8.99 2.48
CA GLY A 198 -9.19 8.06 3.60
C GLY A 198 -9.18 8.76 4.95
N PHE A 199 -8.20 9.63 5.19
CA PHE A 199 -8.07 10.35 6.46
C PHE A 199 -9.26 11.28 6.72
N LEU A 200 -9.73 11.99 5.69
CA LEU A 200 -10.94 12.82 5.78
C LEU A 200 -12.19 12.01 6.18
N GLY A 201 -12.26 10.73 5.84
CA GLY A 201 -13.33 9.84 6.28
C GLY A 201 -13.31 9.50 7.78
N TYR A 202 -12.16 9.62 8.43
CA TYR A 202 -11.97 9.35 9.86
C TYR A 202 -11.82 10.61 10.72
N VAL A 203 -11.52 11.77 10.12
CA VAL A 203 -11.28 13.01 10.84
C VAL A 203 -12.51 13.40 11.65
N GLY A 204 -12.30 13.81 12.91
CA GLY A 204 -13.38 14.21 13.83
C GLY A 204 -14.11 13.08 14.56
N HIS A 205 -13.84 11.81 14.23
CA HIS A 205 -14.51 10.64 14.86
C HIS A 205 -13.59 9.80 15.74
N VAL A 206 -12.29 10.12 15.79
CA VAL A 206 -11.26 9.29 16.42
C VAL A 206 -10.20 10.16 17.11
N SER A 207 -9.67 9.71 18.23
CA SER A 207 -8.56 10.36 18.93
C SER A 207 -7.23 10.17 18.17
N ILE A 208 -6.49 11.26 17.97
CA ILE A 208 -5.20 11.27 17.28
C ILE A 208 -4.13 11.81 18.23
N ASP A 209 -3.17 10.96 18.58
CA ASP A 209 -1.87 11.37 19.14
C ASP A 209 -0.98 11.95 18.03
N TRP A 210 -1.00 13.27 17.92
CA TRP A 210 -0.22 14.02 16.94
C TRP A 210 1.29 13.90 17.13
N ASN A 211 1.76 13.72 18.38
CA ASN A 211 3.18 13.66 18.67
C ASN A 211 3.77 12.32 18.21
N LEU A 212 3.07 11.22 18.53
CA LEU A 212 3.44 9.90 18.02
C LEU A 212 3.38 9.88 16.49
N MET A 213 2.30 10.39 15.89
CA MET A 213 2.12 10.39 14.45
C MET A 213 3.24 11.15 13.71
N MET A 214 3.60 12.37 14.17
CA MET A 214 4.65 13.16 13.52
C MET A 214 6.03 12.55 13.70
N SER A 215 6.38 12.11 14.91
CA SER A 215 7.69 11.48 15.17
C SER A 215 7.86 10.18 14.37
N PHE A 216 6.80 9.37 14.28
CA PHE A 216 6.79 8.15 13.46
C PHE A 216 6.89 8.46 11.96
N THR A 217 6.21 9.52 11.50
CA THR A 217 6.30 9.99 10.10
C THR A 217 7.74 10.34 9.74
N VAL A 218 8.41 11.14 10.56
CA VAL A 218 9.82 11.55 10.30
C VAL A 218 10.74 10.33 10.19
N ALA A 219 10.62 9.38 11.13
CA ALA A 219 11.43 8.17 11.12
C ALA A 219 11.15 7.30 9.87
N ALA A 220 9.89 7.14 9.50
CA ALA A 220 9.49 6.39 8.30
C ALA A 220 9.89 7.11 7.00
N SER A 221 9.88 8.45 6.96
CA SER A 221 10.32 9.22 5.80
C SER A 221 11.80 9.01 5.50
N LEU A 222 12.65 9.01 6.54
CA LEU A 222 14.08 8.69 6.40
C LEU A 222 14.28 7.27 5.86
N GLY A 223 13.52 6.30 6.40
CA GLY A 223 13.53 4.93 5.91
C GLY A 223 13.13 4.82 4.44
N THR A 224 12.08 5.55 4.01
CA THR A 224 11.59 5.51 2.62
C THR A 224 12.59 6.05 1.62
N ILE A 225 13.32 7.11 1.96
CA ILE A 225 14.37 7.63 1.09
C ILE A 225 15.45 6.55 0.89
N LEU A 226 15.93 5.94 1.98
CA LEU A 226 16.88 4.84 1.92
C LEU A 226 16.35 3.65 1.10
N GLY A 227 15.10 3.25 1.35
CA GLY A 227 14.44 2.16 0.64
C GLY A 227 14.33 2.42 -0.87
N ALA A 228 13.99 3.65 -1.27
CA ALA A 228 13.84 4.01 -2.67
C ALA A 228 15.17 3.99 -3.45
N TYR A 229 16.29 4.28 -2.79
CA TYR A 229 17.61 4.09 -3.40
C TYR A 229 17.98 2.61 -3.52
N LEU A 230 17.60 1.79 -2.53
CA LEU A 230 17.83 0.35 -2.55
C LEU A 230 17.02 -0.36 -3.64
N THR A 231 15.89 0.17 -4.11
CA THR A 231 15.07 -0.43 -5.18
C THR A 231 15.86 -0.63 -6.47
N ASN A 232 16.85 0.23 -6.75
CA ASN A 232 17.69 0.08 -7.94
C ASN A 232 18.72 -1.05 -7.84
N LEU A 233 19.09 -1.44 -6.63
CA LEU A 233 20.04 -2.52 -6.37
C LEU A 233 19.39 -3.91 -6.47
N VAL A 234 18.06 -3.98 -6.48
CA VAL A 234 17.29 -5.23 -6.49
C VAL A 234 16.60 -5.41 -7.84
N ASP A 235 16.76 -6.59 -8.43
CA ASP A 235 16.07 -6.96 -9.66
C ASP A 235 14.55 -6.99 -9.46
N GLY A 236 13.78 -6.55 -10.47
CA GLY A 236 12.31 -6.51 -10.37
C GLY A 236 11.67 -7.85 -10.00
N LYS A 237 12.24 -8.97 -10.49
CA LYS A 237 11.80 -10.34 -10.15
C LYS A 237 12.09 -10.71 -8.70
N GLN A 238 13.22 -10.25 -8.15
CA GLN A 238 13.53 -10.45 -6.73
C GLN A 238 12.60 -9.60 -5.87
N LEU A 239 12.32 -8.37 -6.28
CA LEU A 239 11.39 -7.48 -5.58
C LEU A 239 9.97 -8.09 -5.52
N GLU A 240 9.49 -8.68 -6.61
CA GLU A 240 8.20 -9.38 -6.66
C GLU A 240 8.14 -10.57 -5.69
N LYS A 241 9.19 -11.41 -5.66
CA LYS A 241 9.27 -12.57 -4.75
C LYS A 241 9.39 -12.17 -3.29
N VAL A 242 10.24 -11.19 -2.97
CA VAL A 242 10.44 -10.71 -1.60
C VAL A 242 9.15 -10.09 -1.09
N PHE A 243 8.48 -9.26 -1.89
CA PHE A 243 7.20 -8.68 -1.51
C PHE A 243 6.10 -9.71 -1.35
N GLY A 244 5.91 -10.61 -2.31
CA GLY A 244 4.90 -11.67 -2.22
C GLY A 244 5.09 -12.55 -0.98
N SER A 245 6.33 -12.93 -0.68
CA SER A 245 6.67 -13.73 0.51
C SER A 245 6.41 -12.95 1.80
N PHE A 246 6.74 -11.66 1.81
CA PHE A 246 6.51 -10.77 2.94
C PHE A 246 5.02 -10.58 3.23
N VAL A 247 4.20 -10.31 2.21
CA VAL A 247 2.73 -10.20 2.34
C VAL A 247 2.12 -11.50 2.87
N ALA A 248 2.59 -12.65 2.37
CA ALA A 248 2.14 -13.95 2.86
C ALA A 248 2.43 -14.13 4.36
N ALA A 249 3.64 -13.77 4.82
CA ALA A 249 4.01 -13.87 6.22
C ALA A 249 3.12 -13.01 7.13
N VAL A 250 2.85 -11.76 6.75
CA VAL A 250 1.97 -10.87 7.51
C VAL A 250 0.52 -11.38 7.52
N ALA A 251 0.04 -11.91 6.40
CA ALA A 251 -1.30 -12.48 6.32
C ALA A 251 -1.48 -13.69 7.26
N VAL A 252 -0.50 -14.59 7.30
CA VAL A 252 -0.51 -15.74 8.21
C VAL A 252 -0.46 -15.29 9.67
N PHE A 253 0.39 -14.30 9.99
CA PHE A 253 0.48 -13.75 11.35
C PHE A 253 -0.87 -13.19 11.84
N ILE A 254 -1.56 -12.41 11.00
CA ILE A 254 -2.86 -11.84 11.36
C ILE A 254 -3.93 -12.93 11.53
N LEU A 255 -3.94 -13.95 10.67
CA LEU A 255 -4.86 -15.08 10.81
C LEU A 255 -4.66 -15.85 12.12
N LEU A 256 -3.40 -16.07 12.50
CA LEU A 256 -3.07 -16.71 13.78
C LEU A 256 -3.55 -15.87 14.95
N GLN A 257 -3.36 -14.55 14.91
CA GLN A 257 -3.78 -13.66 15.98
C GLN A 257 -5.30 -13.59 16.13
N VAL A 258 -6.03 -13.54 15.00
CA VAL A 258 -7.50 -13.62 14.98
C VAL A 258 -7.98 -14.97 15.53
N TYR A 259 -7.33 -16.08 15.17
CA TYR A 259 -7.68 -17.41 15.66
C TYR A 259 -7.45 -17.58 17.17
N ILE A 260 -6.39 -16.95 17.72
CA ILE A 260 -6.05 -17.00 19.15
C ILE A 260 -6.95 -16.08 20.00
N GLY A 261 -7.75 -15.19 19.37
CA GLY A 261 -8.70 -14.31 20.07
C GLY A 261 -8.06 -13.09 20.75
N LEU A 262 -6.87 -12.68 20.31
CA LEU A 262 -6.13 -11.51 20.82
C LEU A 262 -6.42 -10.22 20.01
N ALA A 263 -7.56 -10.14 19.33
CA ALA A 263 -7.92 -9.06 18.40
C ALA A 263 -9.19 -8.31 18.85
#